data_AF-A0AA38CXA5-F1
#
_entry.id   AF-A0AA38CXA5-F1
#
_cell.length_a   1.000
_cell.length_b   1.000
_cell.length_c   1.000
_cell.angle_alpha   90.00
_cell.angle_beta   90.00
_cell.angle_gamma   90.00
#
_symmetry.space_group_name_H-M   'P 1'
#
loop_
_entity.id
_entity.type
_entity.pdbx_description
1 polymer ?
#
loop_
_entity_poly.entity_id
_entity_poly.type
_entity_poly.pdbx_seq_one_letter_code
_entity_poly.pdbx_strand_id
1 'polypeptide(L)'
;MYKKNNDFIEGFSVAVAFIIISMYLLFFDSNFYSPYLKYVLSALTGTVGTVGMSVEINKITEKKFKFDNLSLGVVLIGLYFFLSDYLNNDFLQTIILILLLFGAYGTIEGLVIMCKIVILQTNSKKQKIRNFFAFLFEMIGGLSALVSIIQAFNII
;
A
#
# COMPACT_ATOMS: atom_id res chain seq x y z
N MET A 1 -19.29 15.92 -16.68
CA MET A 1 -19.14 14.46 -16.50
C MET A 1 -17.82 13.90 -17.04
N TYR A 2 -17.28 14.43 -18.16
CA TYR A 2 -15.98 13.97 -18.71
C TYR A 2 -14.74 14.26 -17.85
N LYS A 3 -14.70 15.39 -17.12
CA LYS A 3 -13.52 15.80 -16.34
C LYS A 3 -13.12 14.78 -15.25
N LYS A 4 -14.10 14.28 -14.48
CA LYS A 4 -13.88 13.35 -13.36
C LYS A 4 -13.31 11.97 -13.79
N ASN A 5 -13.58 11.55 -15.02
CA ASN A 5 -13.04 10.28 -15.55
C ASN A 5 -11.57 10.43 -15.98
N ASN A 6 -11.19 11.56 -16.56
CA ASN A 6 -9.79 11.79 -16.95
C ASN A 6 -8.90 11.95 -15.72
N ASP A 7 -9.37 12.68 -14.70
CA ASP A 7 -8.63 12.87 -13.45
C ASP A 7 -8.37 11.53 -12.74
N PHE A 8 -9.36 10.61 -12.75
CA PHE A 8 -9.19 9.27 -12.19
C PHE A 8 -8.19 8.43 -13.00
N ILE A 9 -8.29 8.42 -14.33
CA ILE A 9 -7.38 7.65 -15.19
C ILE A 9 -5.95 8.12 -14.95
N GLU A 10 -5.73 9.43 -14.88
CA GLU A 10 -4.41 10.01 -14.63
C GLU A 10 -3.85 9.59 -13.26
N GLY A 11 -4.62 9.77 -12.18
CA GLY A 11 -4.19 9.38 -10.84
C GLY A 11 -3.92 7.88 -10.72
N PHE A 12 -4.80 7.05 -11.29
CA PHE A 12 -4.64 5.60 -11.30
C PHE A 12 -3.41 5.18 -12.08
N SER A 13 -3.16 5.77 -13.25
CA SER A 13 -1.97 5.50 -14.06
C SER A 13 -0.68 5.86 -13.32
N VAL A 14 -0.65 6.99 -12.60
CA VAL A 14 0.49 7.38 -11.78
C VAL A 14 0.73 6.38 -10.65
N ALA A 15 -0.32 6.02 -9.91
CA ALA A 15 -0.22 5.05 -8.81
C ALA A 15 0.31 3.69 -9.29
N VAL A 16 -0.23 3.18 -10.41
CA VAL A 16 0.24 1.93 -11.03
C VAL A 16 1.69 2.04 -11.51
N ALA A 17 2.11 3.17 -12.08
CA ALA A 17 3.50 3.37 -12.47
C ALA A 17 4.46 3.27 -11.27
N PHE A 18 4.11 3.88 -10.14
CA PHE A 18 4.88 3.76 -8.89
C PHE A 18 4.95 2.31 -8.37
N ILE A 19 3.84 1.57 -8.44
CA ILE A 19 3.82 0.14 -8.06
C ILE A 19 4.72 -0.69 -9.00
N ILE A 20 4.66 -0.45 -10.31
CA ILE A 20 5.52 -1.14 -11.28
C ILE A 20 7.00 -0.85 -11.01
N ILE A 21 7.36 0.40 -10.73
CA ILE A 21 8.73 0.79 -10.38
C ILE A 21 9.17 0.10 -9.09
N SER A 22 8.32 0.05 -8.06
CA SER A 22 8.60 -0.69 -6.82
C SER A 22 8.87 -2.16 -7.11
N MET A 23 8.02 -2.84 -7.90
CA MET A 23 8.24 -4.24 -8.26
C MET A 23 9.52 -4.45 -9.08
N TYR A 24 9.82 -3.54 -10.01
CA TYR A 24 11.05 -3.60 -10.80
C TYR A 24 12.29 -3.51 -9.92
N LEU A 25 12.31 -2.52 -9.02
CA LEU A 25 13.37 -2.35 -8.03
C LEU A 25 13.43 -3.53 -7.07
N LEU A 26 12.32 -4.17 -6.69
CA LEU A 26 12.36 -5.31 -5.78
C LEU A 26 12.95 -6.57 -6.45
N PHE A 27 12.50 -6.91 -7.65
CA PHE A 27 12.74 -8.23 -8.24
C PHE A 27 13.77 -8.28 -9.37
N PHE A 28 13.95 -7.21 -10.14
CA PHE A 28 14.66 -7.28 -11.42
C PHE A 28 15.99 -6.54 -11.44
N ASP A 29 16.12 -5.43 -10.70
CA ASP A 29 17.35 -4.63 -10.79
C ASP A 29 18.49 -5.22 -9.95
N SER A 30 19.37 -5.99 -10.59
CA SER A 30 20.61 -6.50 -9.99
C SER A 30 21.75 -5.50 -10.00
N ASN A 31 21.60 -4.36 -10.69
CA ASN A 31 22.71 -3.47 -11.05
C ASN A 31 22.77 -2.21 -10.17
N PHE A 32 21.92 -2.09 -9.16
CA PHE A 32 22.00 -0.99 -8.20
C PHE A 32 23.31 -1.06 -7.40
N TYR A 33 24.06 0.04 -7.39
CA TYR A 33 25.35 0.15 -6.71
C TYR A 33 25.29 -0.17 -5.22
N SER A 34 24.16 0.15 -4.57
CA SER A 34 23.89 -0.21 -3.18
C SER A 34 22.58 -1.02 -3.11
N PRO A 35 22.62 -2.28 -2.65
CA PRO A 35 21.42 -3.06 -2.44
C PRO A 35 20.51 -2.40 -1.40
N TYR A 36 21.07 -1.77 -0.37
CA TYR A 36 20.29 -1.03 0.62
C TYR A 36 19.45 0.10 -0.01
N LEU A 37 20.08 0.98 -0.81
CA LEU A 37 19.36 2.08 -1.48
C LEU A 37 18.26 1.57 -2.40
N LYS A 38 18.49 0.46 -3.11
CA LYS A 38 17.50 -0.20 -3.96
C LYS A 38 16.23 -0.55 -3.18
N TYR A 39 16.35 -1.20 -2.02
CA TYR A 39 15.19 -1.59 -1.22
C TYR A 39 14.48 -0.41 -0.57
N VAL A 40 15.23 0.62 -0.14
CA VAL A 40 14.63 1.87 0.37
C VAL A 40 13.81 2.57 -0.72
N LEU A 41 14.36 2.73 -1.93
CA LEU A 41 13.63 3.32 -3.06
C LEU A 41 12.43 2.47 -3.46
N SER A 42 12.56 1.15 -3.44
CA SER A 42 11.48 0.21 -3.69
C SER A 42 10.34 0.37 -2.67
N ALA A 43 10.68 0.49 -1.37
CA ALA A 43 9.70 0.69 -0.30
C ALA A 43 8.99 2.04 -0.42
N LEU A 44 9.72 3.12 -0.73
CA LEU A 44 9.16 4.46 -0.90
C LEU A 44 8.21 4.52 -2.10
N THR A 45 8.66 4.04 -3.26
CA THR A 45 7.84 4.02 -4.48
C THR A 45 6.62 3.12 -4.32
N GLY A 46 6.78 1.96 -3.66
CA GLY A 46 5.68 1.05 -3.33
C GLY A 46 4.64 1.72 -2.43
N THR A 47 5.09 2.36 -1.35
CA THR A 47 4.23 3.09 -0.41
C THR A 47 3.46 4.22 -1.09
N VAL A 48 4.13 5.07 -1.87
CA VAL A 48 3.47 6.16 -2.62
C VAL A 48 2.48 5.59 -3.63
N GLY A 49 2.84 4.53 -4.34
CA GLY A 49 1.95 3.84 -5.27
C GLY A 49 0.71 3.29 -4.60
N THR A 50 0.85 2.59 -3.48
CA THR A 50 -0.28 2.01 -2.74
C THR A 50 -1.19 3.08 -2.14
N VAL A 51 -0.63 4.10 -1.49
CA VAL A 51 -1.43 5.20 -0.91
C VAL A 51 -2.13 5.99 -2.01
N GLY A 52 -1.43 6.32 -3.10
CA GLY A 52 -2.02 6.99 -4.26
C GLY A 52 -3.16 6.19 -4.87
N MET A 53 -3.00 4.87 -4.96
CA MET A 53 -4.04 3.96 -5.44
C MET A 53 -5.29 4.02 -4.56
N SER A 54 -5.14 3.91 -3.23
CA SER A 54 -6.28 3.96 -2.30
C SER A 54 -7.05 5.28 -2.39
N VAL A 55 -6.33 6.40 -2.54
CA VAL A 55 -6.93 7.73 -2.72
C VAL A 55 -7.77 7.79 -4.00
N GLU A 56 -7.27 7.25 -5.11
CA GLU A 56 -8.02 7.24 -6.38
C GLU A 56 -9.23 6.30 -6.34
N ILE A 57 -9.11 5.13 -5.70
CA ILE A 57 -10.24 4.22 -5.48
C ILE A 57 -11.34 4.93 -4.67
N ASN A 58 -10.95 5.66 -3.63
CA ASN A 58 -11.87 6.44 -2.79
C ASN A 58 -12.68 7.48 -3.58
N LYS A 59 -12.11 8.09 -4.62
CA LYS A 59 -12.82 9.10 -5.44
C LYS A 59 -13.95 8.52 -6.28
N ILE A 60 -13.85 7.25 -6.69
CA ILE A 60 -14.85 6.59 -7.55
C ILE A 60 -15.98 5.96 -6.72
N THR A 61 -15.64 5.53 -5.52
CA THR A 61 -16.60 4.90 -4.64
C THR A 61 -17.40 6.02 -3.97
N GLU A 62 -18.66 6.24 -4.38
CA GLU A 62 -19.45 7.41 -3.95
C GLU A 62 -19.70 7.52 -2.44
N LYS A 63 -19.44 6.43 -1.69
CA LYS A 63 -19.33 6.49 -0.24
C LYS A 63 -17.87 6.62 0.11
N LYS A 64 -17.56 7.42 1.14
CA LYS A 64 -16.24 7.46 1.81
C LYS A 64 -15.91 6.10 2.42
N PHE A 65 -15.75 5.08 1.59
CA PHE A 65 -15.07 3.86 1.96
C PHE A 65 -13.67 4.31 2.29
N LYS A 66 -13.18 3.99 3.47
CA LYS A 66 -11.88 4.44 3.92
C LYS A 66 -10.83 3.47 3.37
N PHE A 67 -10.70 3.34 2.04
CA PHE A 67 -9.70 2.42 1.47
C PHE A 67 -8.28 2.81 1.88
N ASP A 68 -8.06 4.11 2.10
CA ASP A 68 -6.86 4.65 2.75
C ASP A 68 -6.48 3.89 4.03
N ASN A 69 -7.42 3.28 4.76
CA ASN A 69 -7.11 2.55 5.99
C ASN A 69 -6.34 1.25 5.73
N LEU A 70 -6.55 0.57 4.60
CA LEU A 70 -5.81 -0.65 4.26
C LEU A 70 -4.34 -0.33 4.01
N SER A 71 -4.09 0.59 3.09
CA SER A 71 -2.76 1.00 2.68
C SER A 71 -2.01 1.70 3.81
N LEU A 72 -2.65 2.62 4.53
CA LEU A 72 -2.06 3.26 5.70
C LEU A 72 -1.81 2.25 6.82
N GLY A 73 -2.66 1.24 6.98
CA GLY A 73 -2.46 0.12 7.88
C GLY A 73 -1.18 -0.66 7.56
N VAL A 74 -1.01 -1.05 6.30
CA VAL A 74 0.18 -1.75 5.80
C VAL A 74 1.45 -0.91 6.00
N VAL A 75 1.39 0.38 5.70
CA VAL A 75 2.52 1.32 5.89
C VAL A 75 2.90 1.44 7.37
N LEU A 76 1.92 1.55 8.28
CA LEU A 76 2.19 1.61 9.72
C LEU A 76 2.79 0.31 10.26
N ILE A 77 2.37 -0.85 9.75
CA ILE A 77 2.99 -2.14 10.08
C ILE A 77 4.44 -2.16 9.60
N GLY A 78 4.71 -1.73 8.36
CA GLY A 78 6.07 -1.62 7.83
C GLY A 78 6.94 -0.67 8.65
N LEU A 79 6.39 0.47 9.06
CA LEU A 79 7.08 1.46 9.90
C LEU A 79 7.37 0.90 11.30
N TYR A 80 6.45 0.12 11.88
CA TYR A 80 6.67 -0.57 13.14
C TYR A 80 7.86 -1.52 13.04
N PHE A 81 7.90 -2.41 12.04
CA PHE A 81 9.04 -3.30 11.84
C PHE A 81 10.33 -2.50 11.65
N PHE A 82 10.26 -1.40 10.90
CA PHE A 82 11.40 -0.50 10.72
C PHE A 82 11.93 0.07 12.05
N LEU A 83 11.04 0.57 12.92
CA LEU A 83 11.45 1.17 14.18
C LEU A 83 11.83 0.12 15.24
N SER A 84 11.22 -1.06 15.21
CA SER A 84 11.49 -2.13 16.18
C SER A 84 12.93 -2.63 16.13
N ASP A 85 13.52 -2.68 14.93
CA ASP A 85 14.90 -3.15 14.76
C ASP A 85 15.94 -2.09 15.18
N TYR A 86 15.61 -0.80 15.11
CA TYR A 86 16.50 0.30 15.52
C TYR A 86 16.41 0.65 17.02
N LEU A 87 15.28 0.39 17.67
CA LEU A 87 15.01 0.83 19.03
C LEU A 87 15.26 -0.32 20.03
N ASN A 88 16.47 -0.33 20.60
CA ASN A 88 16.90 -1.35 21.57
C ASN A 88 16.49 -1.02 23.04
N ASN A 89 15.42 -0.25 23.23
CA ASN A 89 14.96 0.20 24.54
C ASN A 89 13.51 -0.24 24.75
N ASP A 90 13.26 -1.04 25.79
CA ASP A 90 11.96 -1.61 26.12
C ASP A 90 10.83 -0.57 26.23
N PHE A 91 11.14 0.63 26.73
CA PHE A 91 10.17 1.73 26.82
C PHE A 91 9.79 2.25 25.42
N LEU A 92 10.77 2.42 24.54
CA LEU A 92 10.53 2.85 23.16
C LEU A 92 9.81 1.75 22.36
N GLN A 93 10.16 0.47 22.57
CA GLN A 93 9.45 -0.66 22.00
C GLN A 93 7.97 -0.67 22.41
N THR A 94 7.68 -0.39 23.68
CA THR A 94 6.31 -0.28 24.18
C THR A 94 5.54 0.86 23.51
N ILE A 95 6.19 2.00 23.24
CA ILE A 95 5.55 3.12 22.55
C ILE A 95 5.26 2.78 21.09
N ILE A 96 6.21 2.19 20.36
CA ILE A 96 6.01 1.87 18.94
C ILE A 96 4.98 0.76 18.71
N LEU A 97 4.67 -0.07 19.71
CA LEU A 97 3.54 -1.02 19.62
C LEU A 97 2.21 -0.35 19.27
N ILE A 98 2.06 0.95 19.57
CA ILE A 98 0.87 1.70 19.16
C ILE A 98 0.76 1.80 17.63
N LEU A 99 1.89 1.88 16.91
CA LEU A 99 1.92 1.86 15.44
C LEU A 99 1.45 0.51 14.91
N LEU A 100 1.88 -0.59 15.54
CA LEU A 100 1.42 -1.93 15.18
C LEU A 100 -0.08 -2.08 15.41
N LEU A 101 -0.60 -1.57 16.53
CA LEU A 101 -2.03 -1.61 16.84
C LEU A 101 -2.86 -0.85 15.79
N PHE A 102 -2.49 0.40 15.47
CA PHE A 102 -3.18 1.18 14.45
C PHE A 102 -3.00 0.58 13.04
N GLY A 103 -1.81 0.04 12.76
CA GLY A 103 -1.50 -0.65 11.51
C GLY A 103 -2.37 -1.89 11.30
N ALA A 104 -2.46 -2.76 12.31
CA ALA A 104 -3.31 -3.94 12.30
C ALA A 104 -4.80 -3.57 12.20
N TYR A 105 -5.25 -2.58 12.98
CA TYR A 105 -6.63 -2.09 12.91
C TYR A 105 -6.99 -1.58 11.51
N GLY A 106 -6.17 -0.69 10.93
CA GLY A 106 -6.40 -0.14 9.60
C GLY A 106 -6.41 -1.23 8.52
N THR A 107 -5.48 -2.17 8.61
CA THR A 107 -5.39 -3.31 7.68
C THR A 107 -6.65 -4.18 7.76
N ILE A 108 -7.09 -4.55 8.96
CA ILE A 108 -8.29 -5.38 9.16
C ILE A 108 -9.56 -4.62 8.72
N GLU A 109 -9.72 -3.36 9.12
CA GLU A 109 -10.86 -2.53 8.70
C GLU A 109 -10.91 -2.41 7.17
N GLY A 110 -9.76 -2.14 6.55
CA GLY A 110 -9.59 -2.06 5.10
C GLY A 110 -9.97 -3.36 4.38
N LEU A 111 -9.51 -4.51 4.88
CA LEU A 111 -9.87 -5.82 4.35
C LEU A 111 -11.38 -6.10 4.46
N VAL A 112 -11.98 -5.81 5.61
CA VAL A 112 -13.43 -6.00 5.84
C VAL A 112 -14.25 -5.11 4.89
N ILE A 113 -13.85 -3.85 4.72
CA ILE A 113 -14.50 -2.91 3.79
C ILE A 113 -14.37 -3.41 2.34
N MET A 114 -13.18 -3.88 1.95
CA MET A 114 -12.94 -4.47 0.63
C MET A 114 -13.83 -5.68 0.37
N CYS A 115 -13.89 -6.64 1.31
CA CYS A 115 -14.77 -7.81 1.20
C CYS A 115 -16.22 -7.38 1.02
N LYS A 116 -16.69 -6.39 1.78
CA LYS A 116 -18.05 -5.87 1.67
C LYS A 116 -18.33 -5.27 0.28
N ILE A 117 -17.36 -4.58 -0.32
CA ILE A 117 -17.56 -3.92 -1.62
C ILE A 117 -17.55 -4.92 -2.77
N VAL A 118 -16.63 -5.88 -2.75
CA VAL A 118 -16.53 -6.93 -3.77
C VAL A 118 -17.75 -7.86 -3.73
N ILE A 119 -18.20 -8.24 -2.52
CA ILE A 119 -19.25 -9.24 -2.32
C ILE A 119 -20.65 -8.61 -2.34
N LEU A 120 -20.87 -7.50 -1.60
CA LEU A 120 -22.22 -7.09 -1.19
C LEU A 120 -22.78 -5.85 -1.90
N GLN A 121 -21.97 -4.99 -2.54
CA GLN A 121 -22.42 -3.62 -2.85
C GLN A 121 -22.46 -3.19 -4.32
N THR A 122 -22.10 -4.06 -5.26
CA THR A 122 -22.07 -3.67 -6.69
C THR A 122 -23.12 -4.43 -7.49
N ASN A 123 -24.12 -3.70 -8.01
CA ASN A 123 -25.16 -4.24 -8.89
C ASN A 123 -24.69 -4.48 -10.34
N SER A 124 -23.52 -3.94 -10.71
CA SER A 124 -22.94 -4.02 -12.06
C SER A 124 -21.71 -4.93 -12.11
N LYS A 125 -21.71 -5.94 -13.00
CA LYS A 125 -20.54 -6.81 -13.25
C LYS A 125 -19.29 -6.01 -13.62
N LYS A 126 -19.42 -4.92 -14.39
CA LYS A 126 -18.28 -4.08 -14.81
C LYS A 126 -17.63 -3.39 -13.60
N GLN A 127 -18.44 -2.93 -12.64
CA GLN A 127 -17.94 -2.27 -11.44
C GLN A 127 -17.26 -3.25 -10.48
N LYS A 128 -17.77 -4.49 -10.37
CA LYS A 128 -17.10 -5.59 -9.63
C LYS A 128 -15.69 -5.83 -10.14
N ILE A 129 -15.56 -6.03 -11.46
CA ILE A 129 -14.27 -6.33 -12.09
C ILE A 129 -13.27 -5.20 -11.85
N ARG A 130 -13.68 -3.95 -12.08
CA ARG A 130 -12.81 -2.79 -11.85
C ARG A 130 -12.32 -2.71 -10.40
N ASN A 131 -13.23 -2.83 -9.43
CA ASN A 131 -12.86 -2.74 -8.01
C ASN A 131 -11.95 -3.91 -7.59
N PHE A 132 -12.17 -5.10 -8.15
CA PHE A 132 -11.32 -6.25 -7.91
C PHE A 132 -9.89 -6.05 -8.43
N PHE A 133 -9.72 -5.51 -9.65
CA PHE A 133 -8.39 -5.17 -10.15
C PHE A 133 -7.72 -4.09 -9.32
N ALA A 134 -8.46 -3.07 -8.92
CA ALA A 134 -7.92 -2.01 -8.08
C ALA A 134 -7.40 -2.55 -6.73
N PHE A 135 -8.17 -3.45 -6.11
CA PHE A 135 -7.76 -4.18 -4.91
C PHE A 135 -6.50 -5.03 -5.13
N LEU A 136 -6.42 -5.77 -6.24
CA LEU A 136 -5.24 -6.57 -6.56
C LEU A 136 -3.97 -5.70 -6.65
N PHE A 137 -4.05 -4.56 -7.36
CA PHE A 137 -2.91 -3.64 -7.47
C PHE A 137 -2.53 -3.03 -6.12
N GLU A 138 -3.51 -2.66 -5.29
CA GLU A 138 -3.25 -2.16 -3.93
C GLU A 138 -2.55 -3.22 -3.07
N MET A 139 -3.01 -4.47 -3.10
CA MET A 139 -2.37 -5.59 -2.39
C MET A 139 -0.95 -5.85 -2.90
N ILE A 140 -0.75 -5.85 -4.22
CA ILE A 140 0.57 -6.06 -4.83
C ILE A 140 1.53 -4.95 -4.40
N GLY A 141 1.12 -3.68 -4.47
CA GLY A 141 1.96 -2.56 -4.05
C GLY A 141 2.25 -2.57 -2.55
N GLY A 142 1.24 -2.87 -1.73
CA GLY A 142 1.41 -2.93 -0.27
C GLY A 142 2.36 -4.06 0.14
N LEU A 143 2.22 -5.24 -0.47
CA LEU A 143 3.13 -6.37 -0.26
C LEU A 143 4.53 -6.08 -0.80
N SER A 144 4.67 -5.43 -1.96
CA SER A 144 6.01 -5.08 -2.48
C SER A 144 6.70 -4.10 -1.54
N ALA A 145 5.98 -3.11 -1.01
CA ALA A 145 6.51 -2.17 -0.02
C ALA A 145 6.96 -2.89 1.26
N LEU A 146 6.12 -3.78 1.81
CA LEU A 146 6.47 -4.58 3.00
C LEU A 146 7.71 -5.46 2.76
N VAL A 147 7.75 -6.22 1.67
CA VAL A 147 8.89 -7.08 1.36
C VAL A 147 10.15 -6.25 1.13
N SER A 148 10.04 -5.08 0.51
CA SER A 148 11.18 -4.17 0.32
C SER A 148 11.72 -3.66 1.66
N ILE A 149 10.84 -3.30 2.60
CA ILE A 149 11.24 -2.92 3.95
C ILE A 149 12.01 -4.08 4.59
N ILE A 150 11.46 -5.30 4.59
CA ILE A 150 12.11 -6.48 5.18
C ILE A 150 13.47 -6.77 4.52
N GLN A 151 13.58 -6.68 3.20
CA GLN A 151 14.85 -6.93 2.51
C GLN A 151 15.89 -5.82 2.74
N ALA A 152 15.47 -4.57 2.93
CA ALA A 152 16.39 -3.51 3.34
C ALA A 152 17.08 -3.85 4.66
N PHE A 153 16.39 -4.57 5.56
CA PHE A 153 16.91 -4.99 6.86
C PHE A 153 17.77 -6.25 6.83
N ASN A 154 17.39 -7.29 6.08
CA ASN A 154 18.19 -8.51 5.99
C ASN A 154 19.59 -8.32 5.37
N ILE A 155 19.85 -7.13 4.81
CA ILE A 155 21.12 -6.79 4.15
C ILE A 155 22.02 -5.92 5.04
N ILE A 156 21.48 -5.35 6.12
CA ILE A 156 22.24 -4.68 7.18
C ILE A 156 22.81 -5.74 8.12
#